data_AF-A0A8T4RKM1-F1
#
_entry.id   AF-A0A8T4RKM1-F1
#
_cell.length_a   1.000
_cell.length_b   1.000
_cell.length_c   1.000
_cell.angle_alpha   90.00
_cell.angle_beta   90.00
_cell.angle_gamma   90.00
#
_symmetry.space_group_name_H-M   'P 1'
#
loop_
_entity.id
_entity.type
_entity.pdbx_description
1 polymer ?
#
loop_
_entity_poly.entity_id
_entity_poly.type
_entity_poly.pdbx_seq_one_letter_code
_entity_poly.pdbx_strand_id
1 'polypeptide(L)' 'TEGYVGADLEAICREAAIIALRENNAAKNVEMRHFEEALKKVPASVTKDVEKVYEDLLGRFRGARAKEMKEELPIYFG' A
#
# COMPACT_ATOMS: atom_id res chain seq x y z
N THR A 1 -3.64 -9.91 4.03
CA THR A 1 -2.70 -8.99 3.34
C THR A 1 -2.75 -7.61 3.98
N GLU A 2 -2.66 -7.55 5.31
CA GLU A 2 -2.61 -6.28 6.04
C GLU A 2 -1.20 -5.69 5.90
N GLY A 3 -1.08 -4.39 5.61
CA GLY A 3 0.20 -3.71 5.32
C GLY A 3 0.77 -3.90 3.90
N TYR A 4 0.11 -4.69 3.04
CA TYR A 4 0.52 -4.84 1.64
C TYR A 4 -0.11 -3.75 0.78
N VAL A 5 0.70 -3.10 -0.05
CA VAL A 5 0.22 -2.14 -1.06
C VAL A 5 0.10 -2.78 -2.44
N GLY A 6 -0.43 -2.03 -3.41
CA GLY A 6 -0.62 -2.52 -4.78
C GLY A 6 0.66 -3.09 -5.41
N ALA A 7 1.81 -2.44 -5.19
CA ALA A 7 3.10 -2.92 -5.68
C ALA A 7 3.51 -4.27 -5.06
N ASP A 8 3.20 -4.50 -3.78
CA ASP A 8 3.50 -5.76 -3.12
C ASP A 8 2.60 -6.88 -3.65
N LEU A 9 1.32 -6.60 -3.87
CA LEU A 9 0.37 -7.55 -4.47
C LEU A 9 0.80 -7.93 -5.89
N GLU A 10 1.26 -6.96 -6.68
CA GLU A 10 1.81 -7.19 -8.02
C GLU A 10 3.06 -8.08 -7.97
N ALA A 11 3.96 -7.83 -7.02
CA ALA A 11 5.14 -8.65 -6.79
C ALA A 11 4.78 -10.09 -6.37
N ILE A 12 3.79 -10.27 -5.50
CA ILE A 12 3.26 -11.59 -5.10
C ILE A 12 2.74 -12.35 -6.32
N CYS A 13 1.93 -11.71 -7.17
CA CYS A 13 1.38 -12.33 -8.38
C CYS A 13 2.49 -12.80 -9.33
N ARG A 14 3.53 -11.98 -9.53
CA ARG A 14 4.70 -12.36 -10.34
C ARG A 14 5.45 -13.54 -9.74
N GLU A 15 5.74 -13.49 -8.44
CA GLU A 15 6.50 -14.55 -7.78
C GLU A 15 5.72 -15.88 -7.80
N ALA A 16 4.39 -15.84 -7.60
CA ALA A 16 3.54 -17.03 -7.70
C ALA A 16 3.57 -17.65 -9.10
N ALA A 17 3.58 -16.83 -10.17
CA ALA A 17 3.73 -17.31 -11.53
C ALA A 17 5.11 -17.94 -11.79
N ILE A 18 6.18 -17.34 -11.27
CA ILE A 18 7.54 -17.90 -11.36
C ILE A 18 7.64 -19.23 -10.61
N ILE A 19 7.04 -19.33 -9.43
CA ILE A 19 7.00 -20.59 -8.65
C ILE A 19 6.29 -21.68 -9.45
N ALA A 20 5.13 -21.38 -10.04
CA ALA A 20 4.40 -22.32 -10.89
C ALA A 20 5.24 -22.82 -12.07
N LEU A 21 5.96 -21.89 -12.74
CA LEU A 21 6.85 -22.23 -13.86
C LEU A 21 8.07 -23.06 -13.43
N ARG A 22 8.62 -22.79 -12.24
CA ARG A 22 9.73 -23.59 -11.69
C ARG A 22 9.30 -25.02 -11.35
N GLU A 23 8.06 -25.21 -10.89
CA GLU A 23 7.48 -26.53 -10.65
C GLU A 23 7.23 -27.27 -11.98
N ASN A 24 6.69 -26.57 -12.98
CA ASN A 24 6.44 -27.10 -14.31
C ASN A 24 6.58 -25.99 -15.38
N ASN A 25 7.59 -26.11 -16.25
CA ASN A 25 7.85 -25.13 -17.31
C ASN A 25 6.70 -24.96 -18.32
N ALA A 26 5.75 -25.90 -18.38
CA ALA A 26 4.55 -25.82 -19.22
C ALA A 26 3.28 -25.48 -18.40
N ALA A 27 3.42 -25.00 -17.16
CA ALA A 27 2.31 -24.62 -16.31
C ALA A 27 1.42 -23.57 -17.00
N LYS A 28 0.11 -23.86 -17.05
CA LYS A 28 -0.90 -22.95 -17.60
C LYS A 28 -1.69 -22.21 -16.54
N ASN A 29 -1.66 -22.73 -15.31
CA ASN A 29 -2.45 -22.23 -14.19
C ASN A 29 -1.54 -21.95 -13.00
N VAL A 30 -1.87 -20.91 -12.26
CA VAL A 30 -1.28 -20.63 -10.94
C VAL A 30 -2.30 -21.04 -9.90
N GLU A 31 -1.90 -21.91 -8.98
CA GLU A 31 -2.74 -22.41 -7.89
C GLU A 31 -2.44 -21.68 -6.57
N MET A 32 -3.36 -21.79 -5.60
CA MET A 32 -3.20 -21.12 -4.30
C MET A 32 -1.91 -21.50 -3.57
N ARG A 33 -1.40 -22.74 -3.72
CA ARG A 33 -0.12 -23.15 -3.14
C ARG A 33 1.06 -22.26 -3.58
N HIS A 34 1.03 -21.76 -4.83
CA HIS A 34 2.09 -20.88 -5.34
C HIS A 34 1.99 -19.49 -4.71
N PHE A 35 0.78 -19.00 -4.47
CA PHE A 35 0.55 -17.74 -3.76
C PHE A 35 0.97 -17.83 -2.29
N GLU A 36 0.66 -18.93 -1.61
CA GLU A 36 1.12 -19.19 -0.24
C GLU A 36 2.64 -19.22 -0.13
N GLU A 37 3.33 -19.79 -1.12
CA GLU A 37 4.79 -19.76 -1.18
C GLU A 37 5.34 -18.37 -1.54
N ALA A 38 4.70 -17.66 -2.47
CA ALA A 38 5.08 -16.29 -2.82
C ALA A 38 4.95 -15.33 -1.63
N LEU A 39 3.91 -15.47 -0.81
CA LEU A 39 3.70 -14.68 0.41
C LEU A 39 4.80 -14.88 1.47
N LYS A 40 5.52 -16.01 1.44
CA LYS A 40 6.69 -16.23 2.31
C LYS A 40 7.94 -15.49 1.81
N LYS A 41 7.98 -15.15 0.52
CA LYS A 41 9.13 -14.53 -0.15
C LYS A 41 8.98 -13.02 -0.32
N VAL A 42 7.75 -12.53 -0.47
CA VAL A 42 7.45 -11.12 -0.68
C VAL A 42 6.88 -10.54 0.62
N PRO A 43 7.66 -9.77 1.40
CA PRO A 43 7.15 -9.09 2.58
C PRO A 43 6.32 -7.86 2.21
N ALA A 44 5.47 -7.41 3.13
CA ALA A 44 4.81 -6.11 3.04
C ALA A 44 5.86 -4.98 3.01
N SER A 45 5.70 -4.03 2.09
CA SER A 45 6.62 -2.88 2.01
C SER A 45 6.26 -1.75 2.95
N VAL A 46 5.00 -1.67 3.40
CA VAL A 46 4.55 -0.65 4.34
C VAL A 46 4.58 -1.19 5.76
N THR A 47 5.30 -0.46 6.62
CA THR A 47 5.31 -0.69 8.07
C THR A 47 4.36 0.28 8.76
N LYS A 48 3.94 -0.06 9.98
CA LYS A 48 3.11 0.81 10.83
C LYS A 48 3.74 2.19 11.07
N ASP A 49 5.06 2.29 11.05
CA ASP A 49 5.77 3.56 11.20
C ASP A 49 5.55 4.46 9.97
N VAL A 50 5.58 3.89 8.76
CA VAL A 50 5.31 4.62 7.52
C VAL A 50 3.86 5.10 7.48
N GLU A 51 2.91 4.26 7.92
CA GLU A 51 1.49 4.65 8.04
C GLU A 51 1.33 5.85 8.98
N LYS A 52 1.94 5.80 10.16
CA LYS A 52 1.86 6.88 11.15
C LYS A 52 2.46 8.19 10.64
N VAL A 53 3.61 8.13 9.95
CA VAL A 53 4.21 9.32 9.33
C VAL A 53 3.27 9.96 8.31
N TYR A 54 2.59 9.14 7.51
CA TYR A 54 1.59 9.62 6.55
C TYR A 54 0.38 10.24 7.23
N GLU A 55 -0.13 9.63 8.29
CA GLU A 55 -1.24 10.16 9.09
C GLU A 55 -0.89 11.51 9.74
N ASP A 56 0.28 11.62 10.35
CA ASP A 56 0.78 12.85 10.97
C ASP A 56 0.93 13.97 9.92
N LEU A 57 1.46 13.63 8.74
CA LEU A 57 1.60 14.56 7.63
C LEU A 57 0.24 15.05 7.11
N LEU A 58 -0.72 14.13 6.91
CA LEU A 58 -2.10 14.47 6.54
C LEU A 58 -2.77 15.36 7.60
N GLY A 59 -2.55 15.08 8.89
CA GLY A 59 -3.02 15.90 9.99
C GLY A 59 -2.49 17.33 9.93
N ARG A 60 -1.19 17.50 9.64
CA ARG A 60 -0.56 18.81 9.46
C ARG A 60 -1.16 19.57 8.27
N PHE A 61 -1.34 18.91 7.13
CA PHE A 61 -1.95 19.55 5.94
C PHE A 61 -3.40 19.97 6.19
N ARG A 62 -4.20 19.15 6.89
CA ARG A 62 -5.57 19.51 7.30
C ARG A 62 -5.58 20.71 8.25
N GLY A 63 -4.67 20.72 9.23
CA GLY A 63 -4.54 21.82 10.18
C GLY A 63 -4.10 23.13 9.53
N ALA A 64 -3.11 23.09 8.64
CA ALA A 64 -2.64 24.25 7.88
C ALA A 64 -3.75 24.84 7.01
N ARG A 65 -4.48 23.99 6.25
CA ARG A 65 -5.60 24.41 5.42
C ARG A 65 -6.76 25.00 6.23
N ALA A 66 -7.06 24.44 7.40
CA ALA A 66 -8.08 24.99 8.30
C ALA A 66 -7.68 26.35 8.89
N LYS A 67 -6.38 26.60 9.07
CA LYS A 67 -5.86 27.91 9.50
C LYS A 67 -5.94 28.92 8.36
N GLU A 68 -5.52 28.55 7.15
CA GLU A 68 -5.64 29.38 5.95
C GLU A 68 -7.11 29.78 5.68
N MET A 69 -8.07 28.83 5.71
CA MET A 69 -9.50 29.15 5.55
C MET A 69 -10.05 30.13 6.61
N LYS A 70 -9.54 30.11 7.84
CA LYS A 70 -9.94 31.05 8.89
C LYS A 70 -9.35 32.45 8.66
N GLU A 71 -8.14 32.52 8.13
CA GLU A 71 -7.48 33.79 7.77
C GLU A 71 -8.09 34.40 6.47
N GLU A 72 -8.52 33.56 5.53
CA GLU A 72 -9.24 33.93 4.29
C GLU A 72 -10.73 34.26 4.48
N LEU A 73 -11.27 34.16 5.70
CA LEU A 73 -12.58 34.71 6.08
C LEU A 73 -12.42 36.07 6.80
N PRO A 74 -11.91 37.15 6.15
CA PRO A 74 -11.92 38.46 6.76
C PRO A 74 -13.36 39.01 6.72
N ILE A 75 -13.95 39.14 7.91
CA ILE A 75 -14.91 40.20 8.31
C ILE A 75 -15.84 40.73 7.19
N TYR A 76 -16.81 39.92 6.74
CA TYR A 76 -17.96 40.41 5.94
C TYR A 76 -19.26 40.50 6.74
N PHE A 77 -19.20 40.26 8.05
CA PHE A 77 -20.32 40.46 8.98
C PHE A 77 -19.84 41.34 10.13
N GLY A 78 -19.64 42.62 9.82
CA GLY A 78 -19.59 43.72 10.78
C GLY A 78 -20.85 44.56 10.62
#